data_AF-A0A6J4XSJ2-F1
#
_entry.id   AF-A0A6J4XSJ2-F1
#
_cell.length_a   1.000
_cell.length_b   1.000
_cell.length_c   1.000
_cell.angle_alpha   90.00
_cell.angle_beta   90.00
_cell.angle_gamma   90.00
#
_symmetry.space_group_name_H-M   'P 1'
#
loop_
_entity.id
_entity.type
_entity.pdbx_description
1 polymer ?
#
loop_
_entity_poly.entity_id
_entity_poly.type
_entity_poly.pdbx_seq_one_letter_code
_entity_poly.pdbx_strand_id
1 'polypeptide(L)'
;MLLMPYGRAFFINTGFRWAYVLLLAFGISFCMNPVFSKISFKLNILDRPDRRKLHHEATPVLGGAAVFSGFLAALLINGIFSLELGAILVASMILFLVGVMDDCKEMAAGVKLLAQLICGTLVITCGIVLRVLPLDMGLFAHAGNVLLTLIWIIGITNAMNFFDGMDGLAAGLGVLIAFFWESSHFRLPNHLSAGSPLP
;
A
#
# COMPACT_ATOMS: atom_id res chain seq x y z
N MET A 1 -4.58 -20.62 -9.21
CA MET A 1 -4.15 -20.50 -10.63
C MET A 1 -5.31 -20.71 -11.63
N LEU A 2 -6.60 -20.45 -11.29
CA LEU A 2 -7.72 -20.95 -12.13
C LEU A 2 -9.00 -20.11 -12.17
N LEU A 3 -8.99 -18.81 -11.82
CA LEU A 3 -10.26 -18.09 -11.62
C LEU A 3 -10.67 -17.01 -12.62
N MET A 4 -9.93 -16.71 -13.71
CA MET A 4 -10.49 -16.10 -14.95
C MET A 4 -9.38 -15.73 -15.97
N PRO A 5 -9.04 -16.59 -16.94
CA PRO A 5 -8.04 -16.27 -17.97
C PRO A 5 -8.51 -15.20 -18.97
N TYR A 6 -9.81 -15.18 -19.34
CA TYR A 6 -10.33 -14.29 -20.38
C TYR A 6 -10.39 -12.81 -19.95
N GLY A 7 -10.84 -12.52 -18.73
CA GLY A 7 -10.87 -11.15 -18.21
C GLY A 7 -9.46 -10.57 -18.03
N ARG A 8 -8.54 -11.35 -17.44
CA ARG A 8 -7.15 -10.94 -17.26
C ARG A 8 -6.46 -10.62 -18.59
N ALA A 9 -6.65 -11.47 -19.61
CA ALA A 9 -6.07 -11.26 -20.93
C ALA A 9 -6.62 -9.99 -21.61
N PHE A 10 -7.93 -9.72 -21.49
CA PHE A 10 -8.56 -8.52 -22.04
C PHE A 10 -7.99 -7.25 -21.40
N PHE A 11 -7.96 -7.14 -20.06
CA PHE A 11 -7.45 -5.94 -19.39
C PHE A 11 -5.95 -5.72 -19.58
N ILE A 12 -5.16 -6.80 -19.68
CA ILE A 12 -3.73 -6.70 -19.99
C ILE A 12 -3.51 -6.23 -21.43
N ASN A 13 -4.25 -6.78 -22.40
CA ASN A 13 -4.08 -6.44 -23.82
C ASN A 13 -4.61 -5.04 -24.17
N THR A 14 -5.61 -4.53 -23.43
CA THR A 14 -6.18 -3.19 -23.65
C THR A 14 -5.44 -2.09 -22.86
N GLY A 15 -4.41 -2.45 -22.06
CA GLY A 15 -3.62 -1.49 -21.27
C GLY A 15 -4.19 -1.15 -19.88
N PHE A 16 -5.44 -1.51 -19.59
CA PHE A 16 -6.15 -1.25 -18.32
C PHE A 16 -5.79 -2.23 -17.18
N ARG A 17 -4.53 -2.68 -17.12
CA ARG A 17 -4.09 -3.71 -16.16
C ARG A 17 -4.24 -3.26 -14.71
N TRP A 18 -3.96 -2.00 -14.41
CA TRP A 18 -4.00 -1.49 -13.03
C TRP A 18 -5.42 -1.30 -12.53
N ALA A 19 -6.34 -0.88 -13.40
CA ALA A 19 -7.78 -0.85 -13.10
C ALA A 19 -8.30 -2.25 -12.73
N TYR A 20 -7.85 -3.30 -13.44
CA TYR A 20 -8.20 -4.69 -13.12
C TYR A 20 -7.71 -5.12 -11.72
N VAL A 21 -6.47 -4.77 -11.35
CA VAL A 21 -5.93 -5.06 -10.01
C VAL A 21 -6.72 -4.35 -8.93
N LEU A 22 -7.07 -3.07 -9.15
CA LEU A 22 -7.86 -2.29 -8.21
C LEU A 22 -9.26 -2.89 -8.01
N LEU A 23 -9.95 -3.21 -9.10
CA LEU A 23 -11.29 -3.80 -9.02
C LEU A 23 -11.27 -5.18 -8.34
N LEU A 24 -10.24 -6.00 -8.60
CA LEU A 24 -10.04 -7.26 -7.89
C LEU A 24 -9.78 -7.05 -6.40
N ALA A 25 -8.85 -6.15 -6.05
CA ALA A 25 -8.52 -5.87 -4.65
C ALA A 25 -9.75 -5.35 -3.91
N PHE A 26 -10.52 -4.44 -4.53
CA PHE A 26 -11.77 -3.93 -3.99
C PHE A 26 -12.80 -5.05 -3.78
N GLY A 27 -13.04 -5.90 -4.79
CA GLY A 27 -13.99 -7.00 -4.69
C GLY A 27 -13.62 -8.00 -3.60
N ILE A 28 -12.35 -8.41 -3.54
CA ILE A 28 -11.86 -9.35 -2.51
C ILE A 28 -11.96 -8.72 -1.13
N SER A 29 -11.52 -7.46 -0.96
CA SER A 29 -11.61 -6.73 0.31
C SER A 29 -13.05 -6.59 0.78
N PHE A 30 -13.99 -6.26 -0.13
CA PHE A 30 -15.41 -6.13 0.18
C PHE A 30 -15.99 -7.46 0.70
N CYS A 31 -15.64 -8.58 0.07
CA CYS A 31 -16.04 -9.91 0.52
C CYS A 31 -15.35 -10.36 1.83
N MET A 32 -14.11 -9.95 2.06
CA MET A 32 -13.32 -10.27 3.25
C MET A 32 -13.76 -9.46 4.49
N ASN A 33 -14.27 -8.24 4.29
CA ASN A 33 -14.70 -7.36 5.39
C ASN A 33 -15.66 -8.01 6.41
N PRO A 34 -16.76 -8.68 6.01
CA PRO A 34 -17.65 -9.35 6.98
C PRO A 34 -16.98 -10.54 7.68
N VAL A 35 -15.99 -11.19 7.06
CA VAL A 35 -15.23 -12.30 7.67
C VAL A 35 -14.31 -11.78 8.77
N PHE A 36 -13.53 -10.73 8.47
CA PHE A 36 -12.65 -10.09 9.45
C PHE A 36 -13.43 -9.45 10.60
N SER A 37 -14.59 -8.85 10.32
CA SER A 37 -15.49 -8.36 11.35
C SER A 37 -15.91 -9.47 12.32
N LYS A 38 -16.36 -10.62 11.82
CA LYS A 38 -16.70 -11.80 12.66
C LYS A 38 -15.50 -12.32 13.47
N ILE A 39 -14.31 -12.33 12.88
CA ILE A 39 -13.08 -12.72 13.58
C ILE A 39 -12.75 -11.74 14.70
N SER A 40 -12.90 -10.43 14.46
CA SER A 40 -12.71 -9.36 15.47
C SER A 40 -13.60 -9.59 16.69
N PHE A 41 -14.90 -9.87 16.46
CA PHE A 41 -15.84 -10.18 17.53
C PHE A 41 -15.47 -11.47 18.28
N LYS A 42 -15.04 -12.51 17.56
CA LYS A 42 -14.68 -13.82 18.17
C LYS A 42 -13.38 -13.76 18.98
N LEU A 43 -12.40 -13.00 18.52
CA LEU A 43 -11.12 -12.80 19.22
C LEU A 43 -11.18 -11.67 20.27
N ASN A 44 -12.33 -11.00 20.40
CA ASN A 44 -12.53 -9.86 21.29
C ASN A 44 -11.55 -8.70 21.02
N ILE A 45 -11.09 -8.58 19.77
CA ILE A 45 -10.28 -7.48 19.28
C ILE A 45 -11.27 -6.41 18.80
N LEU A 46 -11.85 -5.69 19.76
CA LEU A 46 -12.89 -4.71 19.52
C LEU A 46 -12.45 -3.40 20.17
N ASP A 47 -12.60 -2.29 19.45
CA ASP A 47 -12.50 -0.96 20.02
C ASP A 47 -13.77 -0.74 20.84
N ARG A 48 -13.65 -0.92 22.17
CA ARG A 48 -14.76 -0.73 23.10
C ARG A 48 -14.85 0.75 23.43
N PRO A 49 -16.02 1.38 23.32
CA PRO A 49 -16.13 2.82 23.55
C PRO A 49 -15.78 3.18 24.99
N ASP A 50 -14.78 4.05 25.16
CA ASP A 50 -14.46 4.72 26.41
C ASP A 50 -15.35 5.97 26.58
N ARG A 51 -15.48 6.51 27.81
CA ARG A 51 -16.39 7.62 28.20
C ARG A 51 -16.21 8.94 27.43
N ARG A 52 -15.30 9.01 26.45
CA ARG A 52 -15.02 10.16 25.58
C ARG A 52 -15.41 9.98 24.10
N LYS A 53 -15.92 8.81 23.67
CA LYS A 53 -16.32 8.56 22.27
C LYS A 53 -17.86 8.68 22.09
N LEU A 54 -18.28 9.29 20.98
CA LEU A 54 -19.69 9.54 20.61
C LEU A 54 -20.49 8.29 20.18
N HIS A 55 -19.82 7.15 19.97
CA HIS A 55 -20.44 5.92 19.46
C HIS A 55 -20.62 4.89 20.60
N HIS A 56 -21.81 4.31 20.69
CA HIS A 56 -22.20 3.37 21.75
C HIS A 56 -21.90 1.90 21.43
N GLU A 57 -21.45 1.58 20.22
CA GLU A 57 -21.21 0.21 19.76
C GLU A 57 -19.71 -0.06 19.53
N ALA A 58 -19.28 -1.28 19.85
CA ALA A 58 -17.89 -1.69 19.68
C ALA A 58 -17.56 -1.92 18.20
N THR A 59 -16.53 -1.25 17.69
CA THR A 59 -16.14 -1.35 16.27
C THR A 59 -15.02 -2.38 16.07
N PRO A 60 -15.07 -3.17 14.99
CA PRO A 60 -14.04 -4.15 14.68
C PRO A 60 -12.75 -3.46 14.19
N VAL A 61 -11.63 -3.71 14.87
CA VAL A 61 -10.31 -3.12 14.59
C VAL A 61 -9.66 -3.71 13.32
N LEU A 62 -10.15 -4.85 12.83
CA LEU A 62 -9.54 -5.59 11.72
C LEU A 62 -9.99 -5.15 10.31
N GLY A 63 -10.56 -3.95 10.15
CA GLY A 63 -10.96 -3.43 8.84
C GLY A 63 -9.78 -3.34 7.85
N GLY A 64 -8.63 -2.84 8.32
CA GLY A 64 -7.39 -2.78 7.52
C GLY A 64 -6.86 -4.17 7.10
N ALA A 65 -7.14 -5.22 7.87
CA ALA A 65 -6.75 -6.59 7.53
C ALA A 65 -7.49 -7.11 6.28
N ALA A 66 -8.76 -6.72 6.12
CA ALA A 66 -9.55 -7.07 4.94
C ALA A 66 -8.99 -6.40 3.67
N VAL A 67 -8.59 -5.12 3.78
CA VAL A 67 -7.97 -4.37 2.68
C VAL A 67 -6.61 -4.94 2.32
N PHE A 68 -5.74 -5.19 3.32
CA PHE A 68 -4.41 -5.73 3.11
C PHE A 68 -4.45 -7.12 2.47
N SER A 69 -5.35 -8.00 2.92
CA SER A 69 -5.52 -9.34 2.34
C SER A 69 -6.07 -9.28 0.91
N GLY A 70 -7.02 -8.38 0.61
CA GLY A 70 -7.51 -8.15 -0.75
C GLY A 70 -6.42 -7.67 -1.70
N PHE A 71 -5.60 -6.71 -1.25
CA PHE A 71 -4.45 -6.21 -2.01
C PHE A 71 -3.42 -7.31 -2.27
N LEU A 72 -3.02 -8.06 -1.23
CA LEU A 72 -2.04 -9.13 -1.35
C LEU A 72 -2.54 -10.23 -2.31
N ALA A 73 -3.80 -10.63 -2.21
CA ALA A 73 -4.40 -11.61 -3.11
C ALA A 73 -4.42 -11.13 -4.56
N ALA A 74 -4.83 -9.88 -4.81
CA ALA A 74 -4.85 -9.29 -6.16
C ALA A 74 -3.44 -9.22 -6.77
N LEU A 75 -2.43 -8.90 -5.96
CA LEU A 75 -1.03 -8.85 -6.38
C LEU A 75 -0.47 -10.25 -6.72
N LEU A 76 -0.74 -11.24 -5.87
CA LEU A 76 -0.36 -12.64 -6.12
C LEU A 76 -1.03 -13.20 -7.39
N ILE A 77 -2.29 -12.82 -7.64
CA ILE A 77 -3.03 -13.18 -8.87
C ILE A 77 -2.43 -12.51 -10.11
N ASN A 78 -1.93 -11.28 -9.97
CA ASN A 78 -1.28 -10.55 -11.06
C ASN A 78 0.00 -11.26 -11.53
N GLY A 79 0.76 -11.82 -10.59
CA GLY A 79 1.89 -12.73 -10.85
C GLY A 79 3.19 -12.02 -11.26
N ILE A 80 3.30 -10.71 -11.06
CA ILE A 80 4.58 -10.00 -11.15
C ILE A 80 5.27 -10.11 -9.80
N PHE A 81 6.47 -10.67 -9.79
CA PHE A 81 7.31 -10.71 -8.61
C PHE A 81 8.67 -10.10 -8.94
N SER A 82 9.09 -9.13 -8.13
CA SER A 82 10.43 -8.56 -8.16
C SER A 82 10.97 -8.48 -6.74
N LEU A 83 12.28 -8.33 -6.58
CA LEU A 83 12.91 -8.20 -5.27
C LEU A 83 12.40 -6.97 -4.53
N GLU A 84 12.23 -5.86 -5.26
CA GLU A 84 11.69 -4.59 -4.77
C GLU A 84 10.26 -4.77 -4.26
N LEU A 85 9.42 -5.48 -5.03
CA LEU A 85 8.05 -5.76 -4.62
C LEU A 85 8.02 -6.64 -3.36
N GLY A 86 8.90 -7.64 -3.27
CA GLY A 86 9.05 -8.47 -2.08
C GLY A 86 9.44 -7.64 -0.84
N ALA A 87 10.38 -6.71 -1.00
CA ALA A 87 10.79 -5.81 0.07
C ALA A 87 9.64 -4.90 0.55
N ILE A 88 8.88 -4.33 -0.39
CA ILE A 88 7.69 -3.53 -0.09
C ILE A 88 6.65 -4.37 0.66
N LEU A 89 6.41 -5.61 0.22
CA LEU A 89 5.43 -6.50 0.86
C LEU A 89 5.85 -6.84 2.29
N VAL A 90 7.11 -7.19 2.52
CA VAL A 90 7.63 -7.48 3.87
C VAL A 90 7.53 -6.25 4.77
N ALA A 91 7.97 -5.08 4.28
CA ALA A 91 7.86 -3.82 5.01
C ALA A 91 6.40 -3.48 5.35
N SER A 92 5.49 -3.61 4.36
CA SER A 92 4.07 -3.34 4.54
C SER A 92 3.42 -4.29 5.55
N MET A 93 3.81 -5.57 5.57
CA MET A 93 3.33 -6.55 6.54
C MET A 93 3.79 -6.20 7.97
N ILE A 94 5.05 -5.78 8.13
CA ILE A 94 5.57 -5.35 9.44
C ILE A 94 4.81 -4.11 9.93
N LEU A 95 4.65 -3.09 9.08
CA LEU A 95 3.92 -1.87 9.45
C LEU A 95 2.43 -2.14 9.71
N PHE A 96 1.81 -3.04 8.96
CA PHE A 96 0.45 -3.50 9.21
C PHE A 96 0.32 -4.12 10.60
N LEU A 97 1.23 -5.04 10.97
CA LEU A 97 1.23 -5.66 12.30
C LEU A 97 1.44 -4.62 13.41
N VAL A 98 2.34 -3.66 13.21
CA VAL A 98 2.56 -2.56 14.16
C VAL A 98 1.31 -1.71 14.31
N GLY A 99 0.60 -1.41 13.21
CA GLY A 99 -0.68 -0.69 13.25
C GLY A 99 -1.74 -1.45 14.04
N VAL A 100 -1.95 -2.73 13.75
CA VAL A 100 -2.91 -3.57 14.50
C VAL A 100 -2.53 -3.65 15.98
N MET A 101 -1.24 -3.77 16.30
CA MET A 101 -0.77 -3.80 17.69
C MET A 101 -1.04 -2.48 18.40
N ASP A 102 -0.84 -1.35 17.73
CA ASP A 102 -1.12 -0.01 18.25
C ASP A 102 -2.60 0.20 18.55
N ASP A 103 -3.48 -0.25 17.66
CA ASP A 103 -4.93 -0.18 17.87
C ASP A 103 -5.39 -1.06 19.04
N CYS A 104 -4.70 -2.19 19.28
CA CYS A 104 -5.02 -3.09 20.41
C CYS A 104 -4.41 -2.63 21.74
N LYS A 105 -3.21 -2.06 21.70
CA LYS A 105 -2.41 -1.65 22.85
C LYS A 105 -1.70 -0.38 22.45
N GLU A 106 -2.14 0.77 22.95
CA GLU A 106 -1.53 2.07 22.67
C GLU A 106 0.00 1.98 22.74
N MET A 107 0.66 2.04 21.58
CA MET A 107 2.10 1.82 21.49
C MET A 107 2.83 3.14 21.63
N ALA A 108 3.97 3.11 22.33
CA ALA A 108 4.84 4.28 22.41
C ALA A 108 5.31 4.72 21.01
N ALA A 109 5.25 6.02 20.73
CA ALA A 109 5.62 6.60 19.45
C ALA A 109 7.04 6.20 18.98
N GLY A 110 7.98 6.04 19.92
CA GLY A 110 9.34 5.59 19.62
C GLY A 110 9.41 4.18 19.02
N VAL A 111 8.53 3.26 19.44
CA VAL A 111 8.49 1.89 18.90
C VAL A 111 7.97 1.90 17.46
N LYS A 112 6.94 2.70 17.18
CA LYS A 112 6.41 2.89 15.83
C LYS A 112 7.47 3.47 14.90
N LEU A 113 8.17 4.50 15.37
CA LEU A 113 9.25 5.14 14.62
C LEU A 113 10.39 4.17 14.32
N LEU A 114 10.80 3.35 15.29
CA LEU A 114 11.83 2.33 15.09
C LEU A 114 11.42 1.31 14.02
N ALA A 115 10.17 0.83 14.07
CA ALA A 115 9.65 -0.08 13.06
C ALA A 115 9.65 0.55 11.65
N GLN A 116 9.23 1.82 11.55
CA GLN A 116 9.27 2.55 10.29
C GLN A 116 10.70 2.78 9.77
N LEU A 117 11.67 3.05 10.65
CA LEU A 117 13.08 3.16 10.29
C LEU A 117 13.64 1.83 9.75
N ILE A 118 13.33 0.71 10.41
CA ILE A 118 13.74 -0.63 9.96
C ILE A 118 13.14 -0.94 8.59
N CYS A 119 11.84 -0.70 8.41
CA CYS A 119 11.13 -0.93 7.16
C CYS A 119 11.66 -0.03 6.03
N GLY A 120 11.86 1.26 6.31
CA GLY A 120 12.41 2.21 5.34
C GLY A 120 13.83 1.82 4.91
N THR A 121 14.67 1.39 5.85
CA THR A 121 16.02 0.90 5.55
C THR A 121 15.99 -0.34 4.67
N LEU A 122 15.12 -1.31 4.98
CA LEU A 122 14.94 -2.52 4.18
C LEU A 122 14.51 -2.22 2.73
N VAL A 123 13.59 -1.28 2.55
CA VAL A 123 13.13 -0.83 1.24
C VAL A 123 14.28 -0.16 0.45
N ILE A 124 15.07 0.68 1.12
CA ILE A 124 16.21 1.38 0.52
C ILE A 124 17.34 0.43 0.12
N THR A 125 17.66 -0.59 0.92
CA THR A 125 18.71 -1.57 0.58
C THR A 125 18.33 -2.43 -0.62
N CYS A 126 17.04 -2.60 -0.89
CA CYS A 126 16.54 -3.21 -2.12
C CYS A 126 16.52 -2.27 -3.33
N GLY A 127 17.09 -1.06 -3.23
CA GLY A 127 17.25 -0.13 -4.34
C GLY A 127 16.08 0.83 -4.55
N ILE A 128 15.08 0.81 -3.66
CA ILE A 128 13.93 1.71 -3.72
C ILE A 128 14.31 3.02 -3.03
N VAL A 129 14.80 3.97 -3.83
CA VAL A 129 15.25 5.29 -3.37
C VAL A 129 14.67 6.37 -4.27
N LEU A 130 14.14 7.43 -3.66
CA LEU A 130 13.73 8.64 -4.37
C LEU A 130 14.95 9.28 -5.04
N ARG A 131 14.83 9.58 -6.33
CA ARG A 131 15.89 10.25 -7.12
C ARG A 131 15.52 11.71 -7.35
N VAL A 132 15.51 12.49 -6.28
CA VAL A 132 15.17 13.93 -6.31
C VAL A 132 16.41 14.77 -6.61
N LEU A 133 17.52 14.45 -5.96
CA LEU A 133 18.79 15.11 -6.19
C LEU A 133 19.50 14.51 -7.41
N PRO A 134 20.03 15.36 -8.31
CA PRO A 134 20.82 14.94 -9.47
C PRO A 134 22.05 14.11 -9.06
N LEU A 135 22.23 12.93 -9.67
CA LEU A 135 23.30 11.97 -9.30
C LEU A 135 24.71 12.46 -9.62
N ASP A 136 24.84 13.44 -10.52
CA ASP A 136 26.08 14.14 -10.87
C ASP A 136 26.67 14.94 -9.70
N MET A 137 25.88 15.25 -8.65
CA MET A 137 26.39 15.81 -7.40
C MET A 137 27.09 14.77 -6.49
N GLY A 138 27.24 13.52 -6.94
CA GLY A 138 28.04 12.48 -6.29
C GLY A 138 27.48 12.03 -4.92
N LEU A 139 28.38 11.86 -3.94
CA LEU A 139 28.03 11.31 -2.62
C LEU A 139 26.95 12.13 -1.89
N PHE A 140 26.96 13.46 -2.07
CA PHE A 140 25.96 14.35 -1.49
C PHE A 140 24.55 14.03 -2.01
N ALA A 141 24.42 13.80 -3.33
CA ALA A 141 23.15 13.40 -3.94
C ALA A 141 22.62 12.09 -3.38
N HIS A 142 23.51 11.10 -3.25
CA HIS A 142 23.16 9.78 -2.73
C HIS A 142 22.67 9.86 -1.28
N ALA A 143 23.41 10.54 -0.41
CA ALA A 143 23.02 10.70 1.00
C ALA A 143 21.69 11.47 1.13
N GLY A 144 21.53 12.56 0.37
CA GLY A 144 20.29 13.34 0.38
C GLY A 144 19.08 12.54 -0.13
N ASN A 145 19.24 11.76 -1.21
CA ASN A 145 18.18 10.90 -1.74
C ASN A 145 17.76 9.80 -0.75
N VAL A 146 18.72 9.17 -0.06
CA VAL A 146 18.43 8.19 1.01
C VAL A 146 17.69 8.83 2.17
N LEU A 147 18.17 9.98 2.66
CA LEU A 147 17.55 10.69 3.78
C LEU A 147 16.13 11.13 3.44
N LEU A 148 15.93 11.72 2.25
CA LEU A 148 14.61 12.11 1.75
C LEU A 148 13.67 10.90 1.65
N THR A 149 14.17 9.76 1.20
CA THR A 149 13.37 8.52 1.13
C THR A 149 12.91 8.05 2.51
N LEU A 150 13.80 8.06 3.52
CA LEU A 150 13.43 7.71 4.89
C LEU A 150 12.38 8.66 5.46
N ILE A 151 12.60 9.97 5.34
CA ILE A 151 11.66 10.99 5.79
C ILE A 151 10.32 10.83 5.09
N TRP A 152 10.32 10.53 3.79
CA TRP A 152 9.11 10.33 3.01
C TRP A 152 8.30 9.13 3.48
N ILE A 153 8.94 7.97 3.67
CA ILE A 153 8.27 6.74 4.14
C ILE A 153 7.67 6.96 5.53
N ILE A 154 8.46 7.49 6.47
CA ILE A 154 8.02 7.78 7.83
C ILE A 154 6.88 8.81 7.82
N GLY A 155 7.06 9.90 7.07
CA GLY A 155 6.12 10.99 6.96
C GLY A 155 4.76 10.56 6.41
N ILE A 156 4.74 9.85 5.28
CA ILE A 156 3.49 9.32 4.72
C ILE A 156 2.83 8.33 5.66
N THR A 157 3.59 7.42 6.27
CA THR A 157 3.00 6.41 7.17
C THR A 157 2.31 7.08 8.36
N ASN A 158 2.96 8.08 8.96
CA ASN A 158 2.38 8.84 10.07
C ASN A 158 1.18 9.71 9.63
N ALA A 159 1.28 10.36 8.46
CA ALA A 159 0.18 11.17 7.92
C ALA A 159 -1.06 10.33 7.61
N MET A 160 -0.90 9.13 7.06
CA MET A 160 -2.01 8.22 6.77
C MET A 160 -2.66 7.70 8.06
N ASN A 161 -1.88 7.36 9.09
CA ASN A 161 -2.43 6.97 10.40
C ASN A 161 -3.26 8.12 11.03
N PHE A 162 -2.80 9.36 10.88
CA PHE A 162 -3.55 10.53 11.34
C PHE A 162 -4.88 10.72 10.57
N PHE A 163 -4.88 10.48 9.25
CA PHE A 163 -6.10 10.58 8.44
C PHE A 163 -7.10 9.45 8.67
N ASP A 164 -6.66 8.25 9.04
CA ASP A 164 -7.56 7.14 9.37
C ASP A 164 -8.35 7.41 10.66
N GLY A 165 -7.81 8.23 11.57
CA GLY A 165 -8.52 8.74 12.74
C GLY A 165 -9.62 9.77 12.42
N MET A 166 -9.75 10.19 11.16
CA MET A 166 -10.74 11.15 10.66
C MET A 166 -11.59 10.50 9.55
N ASP A 167 -12.56 9.66 9.94
CA ASP A 167 -13.59 8.99 9.12
C ASP A 167 -13.41 9.03 7.57
N GLY A 168 -12.81 7.97 7.02
CA GLY A 168 -13.03 7.54 5.62
C GLY A 168 -12.24 8.23 4.50
N LEU A 169 -11.41 9.24 4.80
CA LEU A 169 -10.62 9.97 3.80
C LEU A 169 -9.51 9.14 3.14
N ALA A 170 -8.91 8.21 3.89
CA ALA A 170 -7.79 7.39 3.40
C ALA A 170 -8.18 6.50 2.21
N ALA A 171 -9.39 5.93 2.22
CA ALA A 171 -9.91 5.11 1.11
C ALA A 171 -10.17 5.97 -0.15
N GLY A 172 -10.74 7.17 0.02
CA GLY A 172 -10.96 8.12 -1.08
C GLY A 172 -9.66 8.58 -1.74
N LEU A 173 -8.64 8.89 -0.94
CA LEU A 173 -7.30 9.24 -1.44
C LEU A 173 -6.66 8.09 -2.23
N GLY A 174 -6.79 6.85 -1.76
CA GLY A 174 -6.29 5.67 -2.47
C GLY A 174 -6.91 5.51 -3.87
N VAL A 175 -8.22 5.72 -3.99
CA VAL A 175 -8.92 5.67 -5.29
C VAL A 175 -8.46 6.80 -6.22
N LEU A 176 -8.29 8.02 -5.70
CA LEU A 176 -7.81 9.16 -6.48
C LEU A 176 -6.39 8.96 -7.00
N ILE A 177 -5.48 8.44 -6.16
CA ILE A 177 -4.09 8.15 -6.54
C ILE A 177 -4.05 7.09 -7.65
N ALA A 178 -4.84 6.02 -7.51
CA ALA A 178 -4.89 4.97 -8.52
C ALA A 178 -5.45 5.47 -9.86
N PHE A 179 -6.50 6.29 -9.82
CA PHE A 179 -7.07 6.91 -11.02
C PHE A 179 -6.08 7.84 -11.73
N PHE A 180 -5.35 8.67 -10.95
CA PHE A 180 -4.33 9.55 -11.49
C PHE A 180 -3.19 8.77 -12.16
N TRP A 181 -2.74 7.68 -11.53
CA TRP A 181 -1.69 6.82 -12.09
C TRP A 181 -2.10 6.17 -13.43
N GLU A 182 -3.33 5.68 -13.53
CA GLU A 182 -3.86 5.16 -14.80
C GLU A 182 -3.90 6.25 -15.88
N SER A 183 -4.36 7.46 -15.51
CA SER A 183 -4.47 8.59 -16.45
C SER A 183 -3.12 9.06 -17.00
N SER A 184 -2.04 8.92 -16.22
CA SER A 184 -0.69 9.32 -16.63
C SER A 184 -0.02 8.25 -17.51
N HIS A 185 -0.28 6.95 -17.24
CA HIS A 185 0.23 5.85 -18.06
C HIS A 185 -0.44 5.78 -19.44
N PHE A 186 -1.72 6.13 -19.54
CA PHE A 186 -2.45 6.23 -20.81
C PHE A 186 -1.92 7.34 -21.74
N ARG A 187 -1.26 8.37 -21.19
CA ARG A 187 -0.74 9.52 -21.96
C ARG A 187 0.65 9.34 -22.54
N LEU A 188 1.29 8.19 -22.36
CA LEU A 188 2.54 7.85 -23.04
C LEU A 188 2.21 6.98 -24.25
N PRO A 189 1.99 7.56 -25.44
CA PRO A 189 1.87 6.75 -26.64
C PRO A 189 3.21 6.06 -26.92
N ASN A 190 3.14 4.79 -27.30
CA ASN A 190 4.26 3.89 -27.66
C ASN A 190 5.02 4.32 -28.93
N HIS A 191 5.19 5.61 -29.21
CA HIS A 191 5.78 6.13 -30.45
C HIS A 191 7.32 6.02 -30.52
N LEU A 192 7.97 5.29 -29.61
CA LEU A 192 9.42 5.05 -29.66
C LEU A 192 9.81 3.57 -29.86
N SER A 193 8.87 2.66 -30.12
CA SER A 193 9.18 1.25 -30.43
C SER A 193 9.00 0.85 -31.90
N ALA A 194 8.85 1.81 -32.81
CA ALA A 194 8.81 1.54 -34.25
C ALA A 194 9.64 2.55 -35.07
N GLY A 195 10.76 2.06 -35.62
CA GLY A 195 11.57 2.71 -36.68
C GLY A 195 12.95 3.15 -36.20
N SER A 196 14.09 2.62 -36.68
CA SER A 196 14.38 1.97 -37.97
C SER A 196 15.61 1.03 -37.86
N PRO A 197 15.74 -0.02 -38.70
CA PRO A 197 17.07 -0.46 -39.12
C PRO A 197 17.63 0.53 -40.16
N LEU A 198 18.89 0.90 -39.95
CA LEU A 198 19.92 1.52 -40.83
C LEU A 198 19.51 2.09 -42.22
N PRO A 199 20.21 3.16 -42.64
CA PRO A 199 21.20 2.99 -43.71
C PRO A 199 22.63 2.89 -43.20
#